data_AF-A0A2L0ABV2-F1
#
_entry.id   AF-A0A2L0ABV2-F1
#
_cell.length_a   1.000
_cell.length_b   1.000
_cell.length_c   1.000
_cell.angle_alpha   90.00
_cell.angle_beta   90.00
_cell.angle_gamma   90.00
#
_symmetry.space_group_name_H-M   'P 1'
#
loop_
_entity.id
_entity.type
_entity.pdbx_description
1 polymer ?
#
loop_
_entity_poly.entity_id
_entity_poly.type
_entity_poly.pdbx_seq_one_letter_code
_entity_poly.pdbx_strand_id
1 'polypeptide(L)' 'MSDCNEATCPAPNRMPVLLHADEYDQWLHGSIDDVRAFQARIIPNDPIVLDRTDEPWFKRKGAKRTAAQENVL' A
#
# COMPACT_ATOMS: atom_id res chain seq x y z
N MET A 1 -6.68 0.96 -10.92
CA MET A 1 -7.17 0.66 -9.55
C MET A 1 -8.22 -0.41 -9.69
N SER A 2 -8.16 -1.44 -8.85
CA SER A 2 -9.13 -2.55 -8.77
C SER A 2 -9.99 -2.44 -7.51
N ASP A 3 -11.06 -3.23 -7.45
CA ASP A 3 -11.91 -3.31 -6.26
C ASP A 3 -11.18 -4.03 -5.10
N CYS A 4 -11.59 -3.75 -3.87
CA CYS A 4 -10.99 -4.32 -2.66
C CYS A 4 -11.36 -5.79 -2.46
N ASN A 5 -10.43 -6.56 -1.89
CA ASN A 5 -10.71 -7.90 -1.34
C ASN A 5 -11.08 -7.80 0.15
N GLU A 6 -11.65 -8.88 0.72
CA GLU A 6 -12.15 -8.88 2.11
C GLU A 6 -11.06 -8.62 3.16
N ALA A 7 -9.79 -8.86 2.86
CA ALA A 7 -8.67 -8.65 3.79
C ALA A 7 -8.22 -7.18 3.94
N THR A 8 -8.63 -6.30 3.03
CA THR A 8 -8.08 -4.92 2.94
C THR A 8 -9.06 -3.82 3.35
N CYS A 9 -10.28 -4.17 3.76
CA CYS A 9 -11.28 -3.20 4.20
C CYS A 9 -11.14 -2.93 5.71
N PRO A 10 -10.80 -1.68 6.12
CA PRO A 10 -11.85 -0.65 6.12
C PRO A 10 -11.45 0.81 5.77
N ALA A 11 -10.46 1.14 4.92
CA ALA A 11 -10.10 2.58 4.75
C ALA A 11 -9.63 3.14 3.39
N PRO A 12 -9.39 2.34 2.35
CA PRO A 12 -9.72 2.83 1.00
C PRO A 12 -10.32 1.72 0.12
N ASN A 13 -11.52 1.94 -0.42
CA ASN A 13 -12.29 1.00 -1.25
C ASN A 13 -11.69 0.76 -2.66
N ARG A 14 -10.37 0.95 -2.83
CA ARG A 14 -9.66 0.75 -4.10
C ARG A 14 -8.27 0.20 -3.82
N MET A 15 -7.98 -0.94 -4.42
CA MET A 15 -6.67 -1.59 -4.40
C MET A 15 -5.82 -1.17 -5.62
N PRO A 16 -4.49 -1.13 -5.49
CA PRO A 16 -3.64 -1.14 -6.68
C PRO A 16 -3.86 -2.44 -7.45
N VAL A 17 -3.78 -2.35 -8.78
CA VAL A 17 -3.71 -3.55 -9.62
C VAL A 17 -2.33 -4.16 -9.39
N LEU A 18 -2.29 -5.39 -8.89
CA LEU A 18 -1.06 -6.16 -8.73
C LEU A 18 -0.89 -7.07 -9.95
N LEU A 19 0.35 -7.25 -10.37
CA LEU A 19 0.73 -8.09 -11.52
C LEU A 19 1.68 -9.19 -11.05
N HIS A 20 1.47 -10.40 -11.54
CA HIS A 20 2.45 -11.46 -11.47
C HIS A 20 3.60 -11.20 -12.47
N ALA A 21 4.77 -11.78 -12.22
CA ALA A 21 5.97 -11.52 -13.02
C ALA A 21 5.82 -11.96 -14.48
N ASP A 22 5.05 -13.01 -14.73
CA ASP A 22 4.70 -13.53 -16.06
C ASP A 22 3.70 -12.63 -16.82
N GLU A 23 3.08 -11.66 -16.15
CA GLU A 23 2.11 -10.74 -16.74
C GLU A 23 2.72 -9.42 -17.22
N TYR A 24 4.03 -9.21 -16.99
CA TYR A 24 4.68 -7.93 -17.31
C TYR A 24 4.70 -7.65 -18.81
N ASP A 25 4.92 -8.66 -19.62
CA ASP A 25 4.95 -8.50 -21.08
C ASP A 25 3.58 -8.06 -21.62
N GLN A 26 2.51 -8.70 -21.14
CA GLN A 26 1.14 -8.32 -21.49
C GLN A 26 0.77 -6.92 -20.98
N TRP A 27 1.27 -6.51 -19.83
CA TRP A 27 1.05 -5.17 -19.30
C TRP A 27 1.77 -4.07 -20.11
N LEU A 28 3.02 -4.32 -20.52
CA LEU A 28 3.85 -3.35 -21.22
C LEU A 28 3.57 -3.27 -22.73
N HIS A 29 3.14 -4.37 -23.33
CA HIS A 29 3.04 -4.52 -24.79
C HIS A 29 1.67 -5.01 -25.28
N GLY A 30 0.74 -5.35 -24.39
CA GLY A 30 -0.61 -5.77 -24.74
C GLY A 30 -1.49 -4.65 -25.28
N SER A 31 -2.69 -5.01 -25.74
CA SER A 31 -3.67 -4.05 -26.19
C SER A 31 -4.27 -3.27 -25.01
N ILE A 32 -4.94 -2.14 -25.31
CA ILE A 32 -5.64 -1.38 -24.27
C ILE A 32 -6.72 -2.22 -23.56
N ASP A 33 -7.35 -3.15 -24.27
CA ASP A 33 -8.39 -4.03 -23.72
C ASP A 33 -7.77 -5.07 -22.78
N ASP A 34 -6.57 -5.59 -23.11
CA ASP A 34 -5.79 -6.48 -22.24
C ASP A 34 -5.41 -5.78 -20.94
N VAL A 35 -4.89 -4.55 -21.04
CA VAL A 35 -4.48 -3.74 -19.89
C VAL A 35 -5.69 -3.38 -19.01
N ARG A 36 -6.86 -3.13 -19.61
CA ARG A 36 -8.12 -2.87 -18.89
C ARG A 36 -8.61 -4.10 -18.14
N ALA A 37 -8.45 -5.29 -18.69
CA ALA A 37 -8.88 -6.52 -18.04
C ALA A 37 -8.21 -6.75 -16.68
N PHE A 38 -7.00 -6.23 -16.45
CA PHE A 38 -6.33 -6.31 -15.14
C PHE A 38 -7.05 -5.53 -14.02
N GLN A 39 -7.84 -4.50 -14.36
CA GLN A 39 -8.57 -3.71 -13.36
C GLN A 39 -9.76 -4.46 -12.76
N ALA A 40 -10.33 -5.40 -13.51
CA ALA A 40 -11.50 -6.19 -13.10
C ALA A 40 -11.13 -7.42 -12.25
N ARG A 41 -9.84 -7.62 -11.95
CA ARG A 41 -9.35 -8.79 -11.21
C ARG A 41 -9.32 -8.50 -9.72
N ILE A 42 -9.68 -9.52 -8.93
CA ILE A 42 -9.51 -9.54 -7.48
C ILE A 42 -8.38 -10.51 -7.17
N ILE A 43 -7.29 -10.01 -6.58
CA ILE A 43 -6.17 -10.85 -6.16
C ILE A 43 -6.61 -11.63 -4.91
N PRO A 44 -6.44 -12.97 -4.90
CA PRO A 44 -6.75 -13.80 -3.73
C PRO A 44 -6.03 -13.30 -2.48
N ASN A 45 -6.57 -13.55 -1.29
CA ASN A 45 -6.00 -13.06 -0.03
C ASN A 45 -4.65 -13.70 0.35
N ASP A 46 -4.37 -14.91 -0.13
CA ASP A 46 -3.26 -15.73 0.35
C ASP A 46 -1.83 -15.17 0.17
N PRO A 47 -1.49 -14.31 -0.80
CA PRO A 47 -0.14 -13.77 -0.95
C PRO A 47 0.09 -12.41 -0.27
N ILE A 48 -0.90 -11.81 0.40
CA ILE A 48 -0.80 -10.43 0.91
C ILE A 48 -0.83 -10.42 2.45
N VAL A 49 0.29 -10.03 3.07
CA VAL A 49 0.38 -9.79 4.52
C VAL A 49 0.34 -8.28 4.78
N LEU A 50 -0.65 -7.83 5.54
CA LEU A 50 -0.73 -6.45 6.03
C LEU A 50 -0.08 -6.37 7.42
N ASP A 51 1.14 -5.85 7.48
CA ASP A 51 1.79 -5.53 8.75
C ASP A 51 1.50 -4.07 9.15
N ARG A 52 0.85 -3.87 10.30
CA ARG A 52 0.45 -2.54 10.77
C ARG A 52 1.50 -2.02 11.73
N THR A 53 1.93 -0.78 11.51
CA THR A 53 2.84 -0.08 12.41
C THR A 53 2.13 1.04 13.16
N ASP A 54 2.49 1.20 14.44
CA ASP A 54 2.10 2.33 15.27
C ASP A 54 3.06 3.53 15.13
N GLU A 55 4.18 3.34 14.44
CA GLU A 55 5.15 4.40 14.16
C GLU A 55 4.65 5.29 13.02
N PRO A 56 4.51 6.62 13.24
CA PRO A 56 4.14 7.52 12.17
C PRO A 56 5.25 7.61 11.11
N TRP A 57 4.91 7.27 9.85
CA TRP A 57 5.83 7.42 8.71
C TRP A 57 6.12 8.90 8.35
N PHE A 58 5.34 9.82 8.91
CA PHE A 58 5.49 11.27 8.72
C PHE A 58 6.11 11.92 9.95
N LYS A 59 7.00 12.90 9.73
CA LYS A 59 7.49 13.74 10.82
C LYS A 59 6.33 14.49 11.46
N ARG A 60 6.06 14.24 12.73
CA ARG A 60 5.13 15.06 13.53
C ARG A 60 5.66 16.50 13.55
N LYS A 61 5.00 17.42 12.83
CA LYS A 61 5.25 18.85 13.00
C LYS A 61 4.87 19.22 14.45
N GLY A 62 5.85 19.63 15.25
CA GLY A 62 5.61 20.22 16.58
C GLY A 62 6.14 19.44 17.79
N ALA A 63 6.99 18.44 17.64
CA ALA A 63 7.77 17.94 18.78
C ALA A 63 8.77 19.02 19.22
N LYS A 64 8.35 19.90 20.15
CA LYS A 64 9.27 20.78 20.87
C LYS A 64 10.28 19.86 21.56
N ARG A 65 11.54 19.93 21.18
CA ARG A 65 12.65 19.41 21.98
C ARG A 65 12.59 20.12 23.33
N THR A 66 12.08 19.46 24.35
CA THR A 66 12.36 19.88 25.72
C THR A 66 13.84 19.57 25.93
N ALA A 67 14.67 20.61 25.99
CA ALA A 67 16.06 20.47 26.36
C ALA A 67 16.11 19.88 27.77
N ALA A 68 16.78 18.74 27.91
CA ALA A 68 17.14 18.20 29.22
C ALA A 68 17.94 19.28 29.95
N GLN A 69 17.39 19.79 31.05
CA GLN A 69 18.17 20.63 31.96
C GLN A 69 19.14 19.73 32.71
N GLU A 70 20.39 20.17 32.65
CA GLU A 70 21.59 19.57 33.23
C GLU A 70 21.40 19.26 34.71
N ASN A 71 21.81 18.04 35.08
CA ASN A 71 22.13 17.68 36.45
C ASN A 71 23.45 18.38 36.82
N VAL A 72 23.41 19.34 37.74
CA VAL A 72 24.61 19.81 38.47
C VAL A 72 24.33 19.64 39.95
N LEU A 73 25.00 18.61 40.50
CA LEU A 73 25.41 18.32 41.88
C LEU A 73 24.45 18.67 43.03
#